data_AF-A0A1Q9R357-F1
#
_entry.id   AF-A0A1Q9R357-F1
#
_cell.length_a   1.000
_cell.length_b   1.000
_cell.length_c   1.000
_cell.angle_alpha   90.00
_cell.angle_beta   90.00
_cell.angle_gamma   90.00
#
_symmetry.space_group_name_H-M   'P 1'
#
loop_
_entity.id
_entity.type
_entity.pdbx_description
1 polymer ?
#
loop_
_entity_poly.entity_id
_entity_poly.type
_entity_poly.pdbx_seq_one_letter_code
_entity_poly.pdbx_strand_id
1 'polypeptide(L)'
;MTGVRSGFKALAVGLCLLALQPAFAVDKKRSLDAKRWYTVAELKETLKRDYPSHYDRAFHKSVTWVFAEDGFFTPGSTRYIKLPLSKPIIESDNNWWRVADKGKDLDAEIDRRCVLALTRALGYMKDQASRELRWTDVKEGVIDGVRSGVLSTAPLDLTRRKDQKIGMIRPEGDFRLLCNVYKSTKKDPDLFFQYSVVLTATSVYGKLP
;
A
#
# COMPACT_ATOMS: atom_id res chain seq x y z
N MET A 1 34.10 -24.88 -51.42
CA MET A 1 32.63 -25.04 -51.47
C MET A 1 32.08 -24.72 -50.10
N THR A 2 31.14 -23.77 -50.04
CA THR A 2 30.03 -23.58 -49.07
C THR A 2 30.37 -23.65 -47.57
N GLY A 3 30.31 -22.55 -46.80
CA GLY A 3 29.06 -21.90 -46.34
C GLY A 3 28.46 -22.75 -45.20
N VAL A 4 28.23 -22.26 -43.98
CA VAL A 4 27.13 -21.36 -43.61
C VAL A 4 27.35 -20.87 -42.16
N ARG A 5 27.21 -19.56 -41.94
CA ARG A 5 26.90 -18.95 -40.63
C ARG A 5 25.47 -19.31 -40.25
N SER A 6 25.22 -19.72 -39.01
CA SER A 6 23.89 -19.60 -38.39
C SER A 6 24.04 -19.44 -36.89
N GLY A 7 23.61 -18.29 -36.40
CA GLY A 7 23.55 -17.99 -34.97
C GLY A 7 22.35 -18.65 -34.32
N PHE A 8 22.46 -18.90 -33.02
CA PHE A 8 21.31 -19.07 -32.14
C PHE A 8 21.61 -18.35 -30.82
N LYS A 9 20.74 -17.38 -30.50
CA LYS A 9 20.59 -16.82 -29.16
C LYS A 9 19.96 -17.90 -28.27
N ALA A 10 20.53 -18.14 -27.11
CA ALA A 10 19.96 -18.90 -25.99
C ALA A 10 20.77 -18.52 -24.75
N LEU A 11 20.25 -18.39 -23.52
CA LEU A 11 18.91 -18.39 -22.96
C LEU A 11 19.11 -17.78 -21.56
N ALA A 12 18.30 -16.79 -21.18
CA ALA A 12 18.31 -16.29 -19.81
C ALA A 12 17.62 -17.32 -18.90
N VAL A 13 18.36 -17.92 -17.98
CA VAL A 13 17.80 -18.67 -16.85
C VAL A 13 18.62 -18.34 -15.61
N GLY A 14 18.25 -17.23 -14.96
CA GLY A 14 18.67 -16.89 -13.60
C GLY A 14 17.57 -17.30 -12.63
N LEU A 15 17.41 -18.60 -12.41
CA LEU A 15 16.48 -19.16 -11.42
C LEU A 15 17.07 -18.91 -10.01
N CYS A 16 16.72 -17.79 -9.38
CA CYS A 16 17.06 -17.57 -7.98
C CYS A 16 15.99 -18.26 -7.11
N LEU A 17 16.23 -19.53 -6.80
CA LEU A 17 15.53 -20.29 -5.76
C LEU A 17 15.88 -19.70 -4.39
N LEU A 18 15.08 -18.77 -3.88
CA LEU A 18 15.07 -18.46 -2.45
C LEU A 18 14.12 -19.41 -1.74
N ALA A 19 14.68 -20.12 -0.76
CA ALA A 19 14.08 -21.19 0.01
C ALA A 19 12.73 -20.81 0.66
N LEU A 20 11.82 -21.77 0.57
CA LEU A 20 10.55 -21.84 1.30
C LEU A 20 10.76 -21.63 2.80
N GLN A 21 10.12 -20.61 3.38
CA GLN A 21 9.83 -20.60 4.81
C GLN A 21 8.40 -21.11 5.04
N PRO A 22 8.19 -22.15 5.86
CA PRO A 22 6.86 -22.63 6.18
C PRO A 22 6.23 -21.69 7.22
N ALA A 23 5.51 -20.69 6.73
CA ALA A 23 4.75 -19.75 7.54
C ALA A 23 3.46 -20.42 8.06
N PHE A 24 3.39 -20.74 9.35
CA PHE A 24 2.22 -21.40 9.95
C PHE A 24 1.00 -20.49 10.03
N ALA A 25 0.19 -20.44 8.97
CA ALA A 25 -0.99 -19.57 8.92
C ALA A 25 -2.25 -20.10 9.60
N VAL A 26 -2.99 -19.19 10.25
CA VAL A 26 -4.43 -19.32 10.55
C VAL A 26 -5.22 -19.53 9.24
N ASP A 27 -4.57 -19.31 8.11
CA ASP A 27 -4.96 -19.69 6.75
C ASP A 27 -3.74 -20.20 5.97
N LYS A 28 -3.36 -21.48 6.13
CA LYS A 28 -2.20 -22.11 5.44
C LYS A 28 -2.24 -22.01 3.91
N LYS A 29 -3.36 -21.57 3.34
CA LYS A 29 -3.56 -21.43 1.89
C LYS A 29 -3.42 -19.99 1.39
N ARG A 30 -3.15 -19.03 2.28
CA ARG A 30 -2.92 -17.63 1.90
C ARG A 30 -1.51 -17.44 1.35
N SER A 31 -1.40 -16.89 0.15
CA SER A 31 -0.11 -16.54 -0.46
C SER A 31 -0.16 -15.15 -1.08
N LEU A 32 0.97 -14.43 -1.06
CA LEU A 32 1.11 -13.18 -1.80
C LEU A 32 1.04 -13.51 -3.29
N ASP A 33 0.11 -12.86 -3.98
CA ASP A 33 -0.12 -13.06 -5.41
C ASP A 33 0.52 -11.93 -6.22
N ALA A 34 0.32 -10.68 -5.81
CA ALA A 34 0.87 -9.52 -6.51
C ALA A 34 1.18 -8.33 -5.58
N LYS A 35 2.09 -7.49 -6.05
CA LYS A 35 2.36 -6.14 -5.53
C LYS A 35 1.88 -5.14 -6.57
N ARG A 36 0.87 -4.34 -6.23
CA ARG A 36 0.31 -3.31 -7.11
C ARG A 36 0.77 -1.95 -6.64
N TRP A 37 1.56 -1.31 -7.48
CA TRP A 37 2.24 -0.05 -7.23
C TRP A 37 1.47 1.08 -7.91
N TYR A 38 1.30 2.20 -7.20
CA TYR A 38 0.57 3.38 -7.68
C TYR A 38 1.39 4.64 -7.44
N THR A 39 1.41 5.53 -8.43
CA THR A 39 1.86 6.91 -8.21
C THR A 39 0.75 7.68 -7.47
N VAL A 40 1.14 8.77 -6.81
CA VAL A 40 0.17 9.67 -6.16
C VAL A 40 -0.69 10.38 -7.21
N ALA A 41 -0.13 10.67 -8.39
CA ALA A 41 -0.84 11.32 -9.49
C ALA A 41 -1.96 10.42 -10.03
N GLU A 42 -1.65 9.18 -10.40
CA GLU A 42 -2.63 8.20 -10.88
C GLU A 42 -3.76 7.98 -9.87
N LEU A 43 -3.41 7.86 -8.59
CA LEU A 43 -4.43 7.68 -7.54
C LEU A 43 -5.33 8.91 -7.43
N LYS A 44 -4.77 10.13 -7.45
CA LYS A 44 -5.56 11.37 -7.42
C LYS A 44 -6.49 11.47 -8.64
N GLU A 45 -5.99 11.17 -9.83
CA GLU A 45 -6.80 11.20 -11.06
C GLU A 45 -7.94 10.18 -11.02
N THR A 46 -7.62 8.95 -10.64
CA THR A 46 -8.62 7.87 -10.51
C THR A 46 -9.69 8.22 -9.48
N LEU A 47 -9.30 8.78 -8.32
CA LEU A 47 -10.26 9.18 -7.31
C LEU A 47 -11.14 10.35 -7.77
N LYS A 48 -10.59 11.35 -8.47
CA LYS A 48 -11.41 12.44 -9.01
C LYS A 48 -12.42 11.96 -10.04
N ARG A 49 -12.01 11.04 -10.91
CA ARG A 49 -12.84 10.54 -12.02
C ARG A 49 -13.88 9.53 -11.55
N ASP A 50 -13.46 8.52 -10.80
CA ASP A 50 -14.26 7.31 -10.55
C ASP A 50 -14.83 7.24 -9.12
N TYR A 51 -14.21 7.96 -8.17
CA TYR A 51 -14.56 7.91 -6.75
C TYR A 51 -14.51 9.29 -6.07
N PRO A 52 -15.21 10.32 -6.57
CA PRO A 52 -15.03 11.70 -6.10
C PRO A 52 -15.33 11.87 -4.60
N SER A 53 -16.28 11.11 -4.05
CA SER A 53 -16.58 11.09 -2.62
C SER A 53 -15.44 10.52 -1.74
N HIS A 54 -14.52 9.77 -2.35
CA HIS A 54 -13.34 9.20 -1.70
C HIS A 54 -12.10 10.10 -1.82
N TYR A 55 -12.09 11.05 -2.76
CA TYR A 55 -10.95 11.95 -2.97
C TYR A 55 -10.62 12.73 -1.70
N ASP A 56 -11.62 13.42 -1.11
CA ASP A 56 -11.43 14.22 0.10
C ASP A 56 -11.09 13.36 1.32
N ARG A 57 -11.45 12.07 1.31
CA ARG A 57 -11.03 11.16 2.38
C ARG A 57 -9.51 10.93 2.35
N ALA A 58 -8.92 10.77 1.18
CA ALA A 58 -7.49 10.49 1.01
C ALA A 58 -6.63 11.76 0.93
N PHE A 59 -7.06 12.76 0.15
CA PHE A 59 -6.27 13.93 -0.23
C PHE A 59 -6.95 15.25 0.15
N HIS A 60 -7.50 15.32 1.37
CA HIS A 60 -8.08 16.54 1.89
C HIS A 60 -7.06 17.69 1.95
N LYS A 61 -7.48 18.91 1.63
CA LYS A 61 -6.65 20.13 1.67
C LYS A 61 -6.07 20.48 3.05
N SER A 62 -6.60 19.91 4.12
CA SER A 62 -6.07 20.13 5.49
C SER A 62 -4.80 19.32 5.77
N VAL A 63 -4.36 18.47 4.84
CA VAL A 63 -3.15 17.66 5.00
C VAL A 63 -2.28 17.76 3.76
N THR A 64 -1.01 18.09 3.98
CA THR A 64 0.06 17.91 3.01
C THR A 64 0.76 16.58 3.24
N TRP A 65 0.94 15.81 2.16
CA TRP A 65 1.59 14.51 2.16
C TRP A 65 3.02 14.66 1.65
N VAL A 66 4.00 14.26 2.47
CA VAL A 66 5.42 14.21 2.07
C VAL A 66 5.88 12.76 2.13
N PHE A 67 6.28 12.22 0.97
CA PHE A 67 6.73 10.84 0.88
C PHE A 67 8.23 10.78 1.17
N ALA A 68 8.69 9.68 1.77
CA ALA A 68 10.10 9.56 2.11
C ALA A 68 11.04 9.62 0.89
N GLU A 69 10.53 9.31 -0.31
CA GLU A 69 11.27 9.40 -1.56
C GLU A 69 11.44 10.83 -2.08
N ASP A 70 10.74 11.82 -1.51
CA ASP A 70 10.89 13.24 -1.87
C ASP A 70 12.17 13.87 -1.26
N GLY A 71 12.92 13.13 -0.45
CA GLY A 71 14.11 13.60 0.22
C GLY A 71 13.83 14.36 1.52
N PHE A 72 14.81 15.14 1.98
CA PHE A 72 14.73 15.83 3.27
C PHE A 72 13.76 17.01 3.20
N PHE A 73 12.66 16.92 3.93
CA PHE A 73 11.75 18.04 4.12
C PHE A 73 12.24 18.94 5.26
N THR A 74 12.53 20.20 4.97
CA THR A 74 12.83 21.22 5.99
C THR A 74 11.54 22.00 6.28
N PRO A 75 10.95 21.90 7.49
CA PRO A 75 9.78 22.70 7.82
C PRO A 75 10.17 24.18 7.92
N GLY A 76 9.61 25.03 7.04
CA GLY A 76 9.96 26.45 6.97
C GLY A 76 9.52 27.30 8.18
N SER A 77 8.54 26.82 8.96
CA SER A 77 8.00 27.48 10.16
C SER A 77 6.87 26.63 10.73
N THR A 78 7.16 25.69 11.64
CA THR A 78 6.14 24.73 12.11
C THR A 78 6.16 24.53 13.62
N ARG A 79 4.98 24.30 14.20
CA ARG A 79 4.89 23.69 15.53
C ARG A 79 5.20 22.21 15.34
N TYR A 80 6.44 21.83 15.65
CA TYR A 80 6.91 20.46 15.52
C TYR A 80 6.31 19.57 16.62
N ILE A 81 5.49 18.59 16.24
CA ILE A 81 4.93 17.58 17.15
C ILE A 81 5.37 16.21 16.66
N LYS A 82 6.60 15.80 16.98
CA LYS A 82 7.10 14.49 16.53
C LYS A 82 6.31 13.36 17.17
N LEU A 83 5.43 12.75 16.39
CA LEU A 83 4.76 11.51 16.74
C LEU A 83 4.97 10.50 15.62
N PRO A 84 5.56 9.32 15.90
CA PRO A 84 5.67 8.27 14.90
C PRO A 84 4.25 7.78 14.56
N LEU A 85 3.84 7.94 13.30
CA LEU A 85 2.63 7.33 12.76
C LEU A 85 3.01 5.93 12.23
N SER A 86 3.45 5.06 13.13
CA SER A 86 3.96 3.71 12.79
C SER A 86 2.92 2.60 12.87
N LYS A 87 1.63 2.93 13.09
CA LYS A 87 0.60 1.90 13.21
C LYS A 87 0.32 1.30 11.82
N PRO A 88 0.46 -0.02 11.63
CA PRO A 88 0.07 -0.64 10.38
C PRO A 88 -1.45 -0.46 10.21
N ILE A 89 -1.83 0.22 9.12
CA ILE A 89 -3.24 0.43 8.78
C ILE A 89 -3.70 -0.76 7.97
N ILE A 90 -4.06 -1.83 8.66
CA ILE A 90 -4.45 -3.08 8.04
C ILE A 90 -5.96 -3.06 7.85
N GLU A 91 -6.42 -3.23 6.63
CA GLU A 91 -7.83 -3.40 6.35
C GLU A 91 -8.22 -4.88 6.22
N SER A 92 -9.24 -5.27 7.01
CA SER A 92 -9.71 -6.64 7.26
C SER A 92 -11.11 -6.89 6.70
N ASP A 93 -11.36 -8.16 6.36
CA ASP A 93 -12.61 -8.90 6.11
C ASP A 93 -13.66 -8.43 5.10
N ASN A 94 -13.67 -7.16 4.67
CA ASN A 94 -14.57 -6.68 3.61
C ASN A 94 -13.91 -6.69 2.22
N ASN A 95 -12.67 -7.17 2.16
CA ASN A 95 -11.81 -7.16 0.99
C ASN A 95 -11.73 -8.52 0.28
N TRP A 96 -12.63 -9.45 0.61
CA TRP A 96 -12.72 -10.73 -0.07
C TRP A 96 -13.47 -10.55 -1.39
N TRP A 97 -12.84 -10.94 -2.50
CA TRP A 97 -13.51 -11.01 -3.79
C TRP A 97 -13.43 -12.43 -4.34
N ARG A 98 -14.57 -13.00 -4.78
CA ARG A 98 -14.68 -14.34 -5.34
C ARG A 98 -14.57 -14.29 -6.85
N VAL A 99 -13.75 -15.18 -7.42
CA VAL A 99 -13.67 -15.37 -8.88
C VAL A 99 -14.99 -15.87 -9.48
N ALA A 100 -15.84 -16.53 -8.69
CA ALA A 100 -17.14 -17.04 -9.13
C ALA A 100 -18.20 -15.96 -9.40
N ASP A 101 -17.99 -14.71 -8.95
CA ASP A 101 -18.92 -13.57 -9.16
C ASP A 101 -18.81 -12.98 -10.59
N LYS A 102 -18.67 -13.86 -11.59
CA LYS A 102 -18.17 -13.60 -12.95
C LYS A 102 -18.93 -12.51 -13.73
N GLY A 103 -18.17 -11.63 -14.38
CA GLY A 103 -18.64 -10.65 -15.36
C GLY A 103 -17.70 -9.47 -15.60
N LYS A 104 -16.70 -9.27 -14.74
CA LYS A 104 -15.74 -8.16 -14.81
C LYS A 104 -14.34 -8.66 -15.10
N ASP A 105 -13.55 -7.80 -15.74
CA ASP A 105 -12.10 -7.99 -15.89
C ASP A 105 -11.46 -8.09 -14.49
N LEU A 106 -10.75 -9.20 -14.26
CA LEU A 106 -10.09 -9.51 -13.00
C LEU A 106 -9.06 -8.43 -12.63
N ASP A 107 -8.29 -7.95 -13.61
CA ASP A 107 -7.23 -6.98 -13.38
C ASP A 107 -7.83 -5.64 -12.95
N ALA A 108 -8.89 -5.21 -13.65
CA ALA A 108 -9.61 -3.99 -13.33
C ALA A 108 -10.30 -4.05 -11.95
N GLU A 109 -10.84 -5.21 -11.54
CA GLU A 109 -11.42 -5.35 -10.20
C GLU A 109 -10.33 -5.36 -9.10
N ILE A 110 -9.18 -5.99 -9.35
CA ILE A 110 -8.02 -5.91 -8.44
C ILE A 110 -7.59 -4.45 -8.26
N ASP A 111 -7.45 -3.70 -9.35
CA ASP A 111 -7.06 -2.29 -9.30
C ASP A 111 -8.09 -1.43 -8.57
N ARG A 112 -9.39 -1.63 -8.86
CA ARG A 112 -10.48 -0.98 -8.13
C ARG A 112 -10.36 -1.23 -6.62
N ARG A 113 -10.11 -2.46 -6.20
CA ARG A 113 -10.00 -2.82 -4.78
C ARG A 113 -8.77 -2.23 -4.13
N CYS A 114 -7.65 -2.21 -4.85
CA CYS A 114 -6.42 -1.58 -4.39
C CYS A 114 -6.56 -0.06 -4.21
N VAL A 115 -7.18 0.64 -5.16
CA VAL A 115 -7.49 2.08 -5.06
C VAL A 115 -8.34 2.38 -3.83
N LEU A 116 -9.38 1.59 -3.57
CA LEU A 116 -10.25 1.77 -2.40
C LEU A 116 -9.50 1.48 -1.09
N ALA A 117 -8.68 0.44 -1.04
CA ALA A 117 -7.85 0.11 0.12
C ALA A 117 -6.83 1.22 0.43
N LEU A 118 -6.15 1.75 -0.60
CA LEU A 118 -5.22 2.87 -0.48
C LEU A 118 -5.91 4.13 0.05
N THR A 119 -7.07 4.45 -0.50
CA THR A 119 -7.87 5.59 -0.05
C THR A 119 -8.21 5.48 1.43
N ARG A 120 -8.65 4.30 1.87
CA ARG A 120 -9.01 4.10 3.26
C ARG A 120 -7.79 4.18 4.17
N ALA A 121 -6.65 3.64 3.76
CA ALA A 121 -5.40 3.74 4.51
C ALA A 121 -4.93 5.19 4.67
N LEU A 122 -4.92 5.96 3.58
CA LEU A 122 -4.61 7.40 3.60
C LEU A 122 -5.60 8.16 4.50
N GLY A 123 -6.89 7.89 4.37
CA GLY A 123 -7.91 8.52 5.22
C GLY A 123 -7.74 8.22 6.70
N TYR A 124 -7.37 6.99 7.08
CA TYR A 124 -7.07 6.65 8.47
C TYR A 124 -5.83 7.38 9.00
N MET A 125 -4.77 7.50 8.19
CA MET A 125 -3.57 8.24 8.57
C MET A 125 -3.87 9.74 8.72
N LYS A 126 -4.68 10.31 7.82
CA LYS A 126 -5.22 11.66 7.93
C LYS A 126 -6.01 11.84 9.23
N ASP A 127 -6.95 10.95 9.53
CA ASP A 127 -7.76 11.03 10.75
C ASP A 127 -6.90 10.90 12.01
N GLN A 128 -5.83 10.10 11.96
CA GLN A 128 -4.85 10.04 13.04
C GLN A 128 -4.11 11.36 13.20
N ALA A 129 -3.55 11.91 12.12
CA ALA A 129 -2.91 13.22 12.13
C ALA A 129 -3.85 14.31 12.68
N SER A 130 -5.11 14.36 12.23
CA SER A 130 -6.11 15.30 12.72
C SER A 130 -6.38 15.16 14.22
N ARG A 131 -6.40 13.92 14.76
CA ARG A 131 -6.54 13.70 16.21
C ARG A 131 -5.34 14.20 17.00
N GLU A 132 -4.13 14.02 16.48
CA GLU A 132 -2.92 14.52 17.14
C GLU A 132 -2.83 16.06 17.12
N LEU A 133 -3.30 16.68 16.04
CA LEU A 133 -3.29 18.14 15.87
C LEU A 133 -4.51 18.87 16.45
N ARG A 134 -5.51 18.14 16.99
CA ARG A 134 -6.81 18.73 17.41
C ARG A 134 -6.70 19.81 18.49
N TRP A 135 -5.62 19.80 19.27
CA TRP A 135 -5.37 20.74 20.37
C TRP A 135 -4.40 21.86 19.97
N THR A 136 -4.30 22.13 18.67
CA THR A 136 -3.39 23.12 18.11
C THR A 136 -4.18 24.06 17.21
N ASP A 137 -3.72 25.30 17.08
CA ASP A 137 -4.38 26.31 16.22
C ASP A 137 -4.06 26.15 14.72
N VAL A 138 -3.47 25.02 14.32
CA VAL A 138 -3.00 24.81 12.95
C VAL A 138 -4.15 24.35 12.06
N LYS A 139 -4.31 25.01 10.92
CA LYS A 139 -5.37 24.68 9.94
C LYS A 139 -4.96 23.59 8.95
N GLU A 140 -3.65 23.43 8.76
CA GLU A 140 -3.05 22.46 7.83
C GLU A 140 -2.00 21.62 8.58
N GLY A 141 -2.14 20.30 8.51
CA GLY A 141 -1.15 19.34 8.99
C GLY A 141 -0.24 18.87 7.86
N VAL A 142 0.96 18.45 8.20
CA VAL A 142 1.88 17.78 7.27
C VAL A 142 2.16 16.39 7.82
N ILE A 143 1.97 15.37 6.98
CA ILE A 143 2.31 13.99 7.28
C ILE A 143 3.57 13.65 6.48
N ASP A 144 4.66 13.40 7.20
CA ASP A 144 6.01 13.39 6.65
C ASP A 144 6.69 12.03 6.74
N GLY A 145 7.54 11.75 5.75
CA GLY A 145 8.26 10.48 5.59
C GLY A 145 7.31 9.31 5.38
N VAL A 146 6.25 9.51 4.57
CA VAL A 146 5.29 8.45 4.24
C VAL A 146 5.98 7.35 3.44
N ARG A 147 5.77 6.10 3.86
CA ARG A 147 6.36 4.91 3.26
C ARG A 147 5.37 3.77 3.16
N SER A 148 5.49 3.02 2.08
CA SER A 148 4.78 1.75 1.86
C SER A 148 5.55 0.57 2.45
N GLY A 149 4.84 -0.47 2.85
CA GLY A 149 5.46 -1.68 3.37
C GLY A 149 4.60 -2.93 3.19
N VAL A 150 5.10 -4.00 3.78
CA VAL A 150 4.43 -5.30 3.95
C VAL A 150 4.49 -5.71 5.41
N LEU A 151 3.55 -6.54 5.82
CA LEU A 151 3.66 -7.22 7.10
C LEU A 151 4.76 -8.29 6.98
N SER A 152 5.67 -8.33 7.96
CA SER A 152 6.85 -9.20 7.94
C SER A 152 6.71 -10.46 8.79
N THR A 153 5.67 -10.57 9.60
CA THR A 153 5.41 -11.78 10.40
C THR A 153 4.65 -12.81 9.59
N ALA A 154 5.30 -13.95 9.40
CA ALA A 154 4.71 -15.21 8.98
C ALA A 154 4.05 -15.91 10.20
N PRO A 155 2.81 -16.37 10.09
CA PRO A 155 1.89 -16.15 8.97
C PRO A 155 1.36 -14.73 8.88
N LEU A 156 0.98 -14.34 7.65
CA LEU A 156 0.34 -13.06 7.34
C LEU A 156 -1.08 -13.03 7.91
N ASP A 157 -1.14 -12.87 9.22
CA ASP A 157 -2.32 -12.47 9.93
C ASP A 157 -2.60 -11.01 9.56
N LEU A 158 -3.59 -10.81 8.68
CA LEU A 158 -4.08 -9.48 8.32
C LEU A 158 -5.05 -8.93 9.38
N THR A 159 -5.19 -9.57 10.55
CA THR A 159 -5.91 -8.94 11.66
C THR A 159 -5.14 -7.73 12.15
N ARG A 160 -5.88 -6.69 12.52
CA ARG A 160 -5.32 -5.43 12.99
C ARG A 160 -4.66 -5.62 14.35
N ARG A 161 -3.34 -5.84 14.36
CA ARG A 161 -2.55 -5.96 15.58
C ARG A 161 -1.48 -4.87 15.66
N LYS A 162 -1.30 -4.30 16.85
CA LYS A 162 -0.41 -3.14 17.07
C LYS A 162 1.07 -3.51 17.07
N ASP A 163 1.38 -4.77 17.30
CA ASP A 163 2.72 -5.36 17.45
C ASP A 163 3.24 -6.03 16.17
N GLN A 164 2.47 -6.00 15.08
CA GLN A 164 2.91 -6.56 13.82
C GLN A 164 4.12 -5.83 13.27
N LYS A 165 5.18 -6.58 12.99
CA LYS A 165 6.40 -6.07 12.39
C LYS A 165 6.13 -5.69 10.93
N ILE A 166 6.50 -4.47 10.55
CA ILE A 166 6.38 -3.97 9.18
C ILE A 166 7.76 -4.07 8.51
N GLY A 167 7.81 -4.78 7.38
CA GLY A 167 8.93 -4.72 6.44
C GLY A 167 8.71 -3.56 5.48
N MET A 168 9.57 -2.56 5.51
CA MET A 168 9.50 -1.44 4.57
C MET A 168 9.91 -1.92 3.17
N ILE A 169 9.14 -1.56 2.14
CA ILE A 169 9.47 -1.90 0.76
C ILE A 169 9.80 -0.62 0.01
N ARG A 170 10.96 -0.61 -0.64
CA ARG A 170 11.34 0.49 -1.51
C ARG A 170 10.43 0.51 -2.76
N PRO A 171 9.88 1.65 -3.13
CA PRO A 171 9.07 1.80 -4.33
C PRO A 171 9.82 1.48 -5.62
N GLU A 172 9.08 1.03 -6.63
CA GLU A 172 9.58 0.82 -7.99
C GLU A 172 9.38 2.13 -8.77
N GLY A 173 10.48 2.80 -9.17
CA GLY A 173 10.39 4.08 -9.89
C GLY A 173 9.58 5.16 -9.15
N ASP A 174 8.68 5.82 -9.87
CA ASP A 174 7.80 6.89 -9.33
C ASP A 174 6.63 6.36 -8.48
N PHE A 175 6.43 5.04 -8.46
CA PHE A 175 5.28 4.43 -7.80
C PHE A 175 5.50 4.29 -6.29
N ARG A 176 4.83 5.13 -5.49
CA ARG A 176 5.12 5.29 -4.05
C ARG A 176 4.19 4.52 -3.12
N LEU A 177 3.01 4.14 -3.62
CA LEU A 177 1.93 3.53 -2.85
C LEU A 177 1.76 2.07 -3.21
N LEU A 178 1.86 1.17 -2.22
CA LEU A 178 1.75 -0.27 -2.42
C LEU A 178 0.43 -0.82 -1.90
N CYS A 179 -0.27 -1.54 -2.78
CA CYS A 179 -1.32 -2.49 -2.42
C CYS A 179 -0.79 -3.91 -2.57
N ASN A 180 -0.83 -4.69 -1.50
CA ASN A 180 -0.46 -6.10 -1.49
C ASN A 180 -1.71 -6.95 -1.74
N VAL A 181 -1.65 -7.79 -2.75
CA VAL A 181 -2.74 -8.68 -3.17
C VAL A 181 -2.40 -10.10 -2.73
N TYR A 182 -3.28 -10.70 -1.94
CA TYR A 182 -3.14 -12.07 -1.47
C TYR A 182 -4.26 -12.93 -2.03
N LYS A 183 -3.93 -14.15 -2.42
CA LYS A 183 -4.91 -15.17 -2.76
C LYS A 183 -5.11 -16.14 -1.60
N SER A 184 -6.33 -16.65 -1.44
CA SER A 184 -6.69 -17.66 -0.44
C SER A 184 -7.80 -18.57 -0.95
N THR A 185 -7.80 -19.83 -0.51
CA THR A 185 -8.86 -20.83 -0.74
C THR A 185 -9.44 -21.35 0.59
N LYS A 186 -9.49 -20.47 1.61
CA LYS A 186 -9.92 -20.82 2.98
C LYS A 186 -11.41 -21.15 3.12
N LYS A 187 -12.28 -20.51 2.34
CA LYS A 187 -13.73 -20.48 2.62
C LYS A 187 -14.61 -21.34 1.68
N ASP A 188 -14.07 -21.90 0.60
CA ASP A 188 -14.80 -22.70 -0.39
C ASP A 188 -13.77 -23.30 -1.38
N PRO A 189 -14.11 -24.15 -2.38
CA PRO A 189 -13.17 -24.50 -3.44
C PRO A 189 -12.82 -23.28 -4.34
N ASP A 190 -13.49 -22.14 -4.13
CA ASP A 190 -13.27 -20.90 -4.87
C ASP A 190 -12.01 -20.15 -4.44
N LEU A 191 -11.39 -19.50 -5.43
CA LEU A 191 -10.29 -18.57 -5.23
C LEU A 191 -10.82 -17.21 -4.73
N PHE A 192 -10.24 -16.74 -3.63
CA PHE A 192 -10.51 -15.42 -3.06
C PHE A 192 -9.27 -14.54 -3.13
N PHE A 193 -9.47 -13.26 -3.39
CA PHE A 193 -8.44 -12.23 -3.26
C PHE A 193 -8.68 -11.39 -1.99
N GLN A 194 -7.59 -10.95 -1.37
CA GLN A 194 -7.56 -10.04 -0.24
C GLN A 194 -6.53 -8.94 -0.49
N TYR A 195 -6.83 -7.72 -0.02
CA TYR A 195 -6.04 -6.54 -0.29
C TYR A 195 -5.55 -5.92 1.02
N SER A 196 -4.24 -5.68 1.11
CA SER A 196 -3.61 -5.06 2.28
C SER A 196 -2.72 -3.91 1.86
N VAL A 197 -2.94 -2.76 2.47
CA VAL A 197 -2.08 -1.59 2.33
C VAL A 197 -1.41 -1.39 3.69
N VAL A 198 -0.10 -1.15 3.70
CA VAL A 198 0.62 -0.81 4.93
C VAL A 198 1.34 0.49 4.69
N LEU A 199 0.88 1.55 5.35
CA LEU A 199 1.50 2.87 5.32
C LEU A 199 2.03 3.21 6.70
N THR A 200 3.21 3.80 6.74
CA THR A 200 3.79 4.43 7.93
C THR A 200 4.19 5.86 7.60
N ALA A 201 4.21 6.74 8.59
CA ALA A 201 4.86 8.04 8.46
C ALA A 201 5.80 8.30 9.66
N THR A 202 6.84 9.08 9.41
CA THR A 202 7.91 9.37 10.37
C THR A 202 7.45 10.42 11.38
N SER A 203 6.70 11.41 10.93
CA SER A 203 6.21 12.50 11.77
C SER A 203 4.92 13.12 11.23
N VAL A 204 4.25 13.85 12.11
CA VAL A 204 3.18 14.79 11.78
C VAL A 204 3.53 16.16 12.38
N TYR A 205 3.22 17.26 11.72
CA TYR A 205 3.35 18.59 12.32
C TYR A 205 2.35 19.55 11.72
N GLY A 206 2.08 20.65 12.44
CA GLY A 206 1.19 21.70 11.96
C GLY A 206 1.95 22.78 11.22
N LYS A 207 1.43 23.20 10.06
CA LYS A 207 1.92 24.36 9.33
C LYS A 207 1.33 25.63 9.96
N LEU A 208 2.19 26.56 10.37
CA LEU A 208 1.74 27.87 10.82
C LEU A 208 1.29 28.71 9.61
N PRO A 209 0.29 29.59 9.79
CA PRO A 209 -0.13 30.53 8.75
C PRO A 209 0.99 31.49 8.34
#